data_AF-A0A9W8J2G6-F1
#
_entry.id   AF-A0A9W8J2G6-F1
#
_cell.length_a   1.000
_cell.length_b   1.000
_cell.length_c   1.000
_cell.angle_alpha   90.00
_cell.angle_beta   90.00
_cell.angle_gamma   90.00
#
_symmetry.space_group_name_H-M   'P 1'
#
loop_
_entity.id
_entity.type
_entity.pdbx_description
1 polymer ?
#
loop_
_entity_poly.entity_id
_entity_poly.type
_entity_poly.pdbx_seq_one_letter_code
_entity_poly.pdbx_strand_id
1 'polypeptide(L)'
;MSYTSPFLNPQPYVSGVNNLSTEGITIDEGVARALRQAADFSNNYSGNWSLVSSLKDTTAQFNEAGFLLQSERNLEMPRRPSRPGTKVFLSMINDVESQQDAKDLATELNALLREEYPSKKYQLDSTPGPKKAFEEIEGLVTKESEHIVQVLHDGKDWQKSTAELKKDLPSIQGGVGKIRGALNNYATKLA
;
A
#
# COMPACT_ATOMS: atom_id res chain seq x y z
N MET A 1 -9.90 -19.14 20.28
CA MET A 1 -9.73 -19.40 18.83
C MET A 1 -8.23 -19.37 18.54
N SER A 2 -7.69 -20.26 17.69
CA SER A 2 -6.29 -20.14 17.27
C SER A 2 -6.14 -18.94 16.33
N TYR A 3 -5.19 -18.05 16.61
CA TYR A 3 -4.82 -17.00 15.68
C TYR A 3 -4.33 -17.61 14.37
N THR A 4 -4.61 -16.96 13.23
CA THR A 4 -4.04 -17.34 11.93
C THR A 4 -3.54 -16.07 11.29
N SER A 5 -2.22 -16.02 11.03
CA SER A 5 -1.62 -14.82 10.46
C SER A 5 -2.22 -14.51 9.09
N PRO A 6 -2.66 -13.27 8.83
CA PRO A 6 -3.18 -12.86 7.52
C PRO A 6 -2.12 -12.96 6.42
N PHE A 7 -0.84 -12.98 6.78
CA PHE A 7 0.27 -13.11 5.84
C PHE A 7 0.46 -14.54 5.32
N LEU A 8 -0.17 -15.54 5.93
CA LEU A 8 -0.16 -16.91 5.40
C LEU A 8 -0.98 -17.03 4.10
N ASN A 9 -1.95 -16.14 3.89
CA ASN A 9 -2.69 -16.03 2.64
C ASN A 9 -2.64 -14.58 2.10
N PRO A 10 -1.52 -14.18 1.46
CA PRO A 10 -1.34 -12.80 1.01
C PRO A 10 -2.09 -12.47 -0.29
N GLN A 11 -2.68 -13.47 -0.97
CA GLN A 11 -3.21 -13.31 -2.33
C GLN A 11 -4.28 -12.22 -2.48
N PRO A 12 -5.27 -12.07 -1.57
CA PRO A 12 -6.26 -11.00 -1.70
C PRO A 12 -5.64 -9.61 -1.76
N TYR A 13 -4.62 -9.35 -0.94
CA TYR A 13 -3.94 -8.06 -0.86
C TYR A 13 -3.02 -7.83 -2.08
N VAL A 14 -2.31 -8.88 -2.52
CA VAL A 14 -1.48 -8.84 -3.74
C VAL A 14 -2.35 -8.55 -4.97
N SER A 15 -3.46 -9.27 -5.12
CA SER A 15 -4.42 -9.05 -6.21
C SER A 15 -5.03 -7.66 -6.15
N GLY A 16 -5.43 -7.18 -4.97
CA GLY A 16 -5.97 -5.83 -4.79
C GLY A 16 -5.01 -4.74 -5.29
N VAL A 17 -3.75 -4.78 -4.86
CA VAL A 17 -2.72 -3.81 -5.30
C VAL A 17 -2.43 -3.92 -6.79
N ASN A 18 -2.33 -5.14 -7.33
CA ASN A 18 -2.11 -5.33 -8.77
C ASN A 18 -3.28 -4.81 -9.61
N ASN A 19 -4.52 -5.02 -9.16
CA ASN A 19 -5.72 -4.51 -9.84
C ASN A 19 -5.72 -2.98 -9.86
N LEU A 20 -5.35 -2.32 -8.76
CA LEU A 20 -5.21 -0.85 -8.72
C LEU A 20 -4.15 -0.35 -9.72
N SER A 21 -3.04 -1.09 -9.90
CA SER A 21 -2.05 -0.77 -10.92
C SER A 21 -2.64 -0.83 -12.33
N THR A 22 -3.33 -1.91 -12.65
CA THR A 22 -3.96 -2.12 -13.96
C THR A 22 -5.07 -1.12 -14.22
N GLU A 23 -5.90 -0.83 -13.23
CA GLU A 23 -6.96 0.17 -13.31
C GLU A 23 -6.38 1.56 -13.56
N GLY A 24 -5.33 1.96 -12.81
CA GLY A 24 -4.63 3.23 -13.01
C GLY A 24 -4.07 3.38 -14.43
N ILE A 25 -3.39 2.36 -14.95
CA ILE A 25 -2.88 2.35 -16.34
C ILE A 25 -4.04 2.46 -17.34
N THR A 26 -5.11 1.70 -17.14
CA THR A 26 -6.28 1.70 -18.05
C THR A 26 -6.96 3.07 -18.08
N ILE A 27 -7.10 3.72 -16.92
CA ILE A 27 -7.64 5.08 -16.81
C ILE A 27 -6.73 6.06 -17.55
N ASP A 28 -5.41 6.02 -17.30
CA ASP A 28 -4.46 6.93 -17.94
C ASP A 28 -4.46 6.76 -19.47
N GLU A 29 -4.47 5.52 -19.97
CA GLU A 29 -4.59 5.23 -21.41
C GLU A 29 -5.93 5.69 -22.00
N GLY A 30 -7.04 5.48 -21.27
CA GLY A 30 -8.38 5.89 -21.66
C GLY A 30 -8.50 7.42 -21.76
N VAL A 31 -8.00 8.12 -20.74
CA VAL A 31 -7.93 9.59 -20.70
C VAL A 31 -7.07 10.11 -21.83
N ALA A 32 -5.86 9.57 -22.04
CA ALA A 32 -5.00 9.99 -23.14
C ALA A 32 -5.64 9.78 -24.51
N ARG A 33 -6.36 8.67 -24.70
CA ARG A 33 -7.12 8.40 -25.93
C ARG A 33 -8.25 9.40 -26.13
N ALA A 34 -9.05 9.65 -25.09
CA ALA A 34 -10.16 10.60 -25.14
C ALA A 34 -9.68 12.03 -25.44
N LEU A 35 -8.60 12.45 -24.79
CA LEU A 35 -7.96 13.75 -25.04
C LEU A 35 -7.46 13.87 -26.49
N ARG A 36 -6.79 12.83 -27.01
CA ARG A 36 -6.33 12.83 -28.41
C ARG A 36 -7.51 12.93 -29.38
N GLN A 37 -8.55 12.14 -29.20
CA GLN A 37 -9.73 12.16 -30.07
C GLN A 37 -10.49 13.50 -29.99
N ALA A 38 -10.64 14.07 -28.80
CA ALA A 38 -11.26 15.37 -28.61
C ALA A 38 -10.42 16.51 -29.20
N ALA A 39 -9.09 16.44 -29.09
CA ALA A 39 -8.17 17.38 -29.75
C ALA A 39 -8.25 17.27 -31.28
N ASP A 40 -8.21 16.05 -31.83
CA ASP A 40 -8.31 15.81 -33.27
C ASP A 40 -9.64 16.33 -33.83
N PHE A 41 -10.75 16.03 -33.16
CA PHE A 41 -12.07 16.53 -33.56
C PHE A 41 -12.15 18.06 -33.45
N SER A 42 -11.71 18.62 -32.32
CA SER A 42 -11.82 20.06 -32.10
C SER A 42 -10.91 20.88 -33.02
N ASN A 43 -9.70 20.43 -33.31
CA ASN A 43 -8.81 21.09 -34.24
C ASN A 43 -9.34 21.10 -35.68
N ASN A 44 -10.09 20.07 -36.08
CA ASN A 44 -10.65 19.98 -37.43
C ASN A 44 -11.94 20.79 -37.64
N TYR A 45 -12.72 21.03 -36.59
CA TYR A 45 -14.07 21.62 -36.73
C TYR A 45 -14.35 22.87 -35.90
N SER A 46 -13.44 23.31 -35.00
CA SER A 46 -13.62 24.49 -34.12
C SER A 46 -13.78 25.81 -34.86
N GLY A 47 -13.16 25.97 -36.04
CA GLY A 47 -13.33 27.18 -36.85
C GLY A 47 -14.74 27.37 -37.42
N ASN A 48 -15.54 26.29 -37.47
CA ASN A 48 -16.85 26.28 -38.12
C ASN A 48 -18.02 26.16 -37.13
N TRP A 49 -17.75 25.74 -35.89
CA TRP A 49 -18.80 25.44 -34.90
C TRP A 49 -18.38 25.84 -33.49
N SER A 50 -19.11 26.76 -32.86
CA SER A 50 -18.83 27.28 -31.51
C SER A 50 -18.87 26.20 -30.40
N LEU A 51 -19.75 25.19 -30.56
CA LEU A 51 -19.80 24.00 -29.70
C LEU A 51 -18.49 23.21 -29.71
N VAL A 52 -17.81 23.18 -30.85
CA VAL A 52 -16.54 22.45 -31.00
C VAL A 52 -15.37 23.25 -30.43
N SER A 53 -15.40 24.58 -30.50
CA SER A 53 -14.45 25.42 -29.76
C SER A 53 -14.57 25.23 -28.25
N SER A 54 -15.80 25.10 -27.73
CA SER A 54 -16.03 24.84 -26.29
C SER A 54 -15.48 23.47 -25.87
N LEU A 55 -15.55 22.46 -26.74
CA LEU A 55 -14.91 21.15 -26.53
C LEU A 55 -13.38 21.29 -26.43
N LYS A 56 -12.76 22.14 -27.24
CA LYS A 56 -11.31 22.40 -27.22
C LYS A 56 -10.85 22.93 -25.85
N ASP A 57 -11.57 23.92 -25.34
CA ASP A 57 -11.24 24.58 -24.07
C ASP A 57 -11.45 23.63 -22.87
N THR A 58 -12.55 22.87 -22.88
CA THR A 58 -12.84 21.87 -21.84
C THR A 58 -11.79 20.74 -21.83
N THR A 59 -11.35 20.31 -23.01
CA THR A 59 -10.29 19.27 -23.16
C THR A 59 -8.97 19.76 -22.57
N ALA A 60 -8.61 21.03 -22.77
CA ALA A 60 -7.41 21.62 -22.20
C ALA A 60 -7.45 21.69 -20.66
N GLN A 61 -8.58 22.13 -20.09
CA GLN A 61 -8.78 22.17 -18.63
C GLN A 61 -8.72 20.78 -17.99
N PHE A 62 -9.33 19.77 -18.64
CA PHE A 62 -9.27 18.39 -18.16
C PHE A 62 -7.86 17.80 -18.23
N ASN A 63 -7.08 18.14 -19.26
CA ASN A 63 -5.70 17.70 -19.39
C ASN A 63 -4.81 18.26 -18.26
N GLU A 64 -5.00 19.54 -17.88
CA GLU A 64 -4.30 20.14 -16.74
C GLU A 64 -4.68 19.48 -15.40
N ALA A 65 -5.97 19.22 -15.18
CA ALA A 65 -6.44 18.53 -13.97
C ALA A 65 -5.94 17.08 -13.87
N GLY A 66 -5.89 16.35 -15.01
CA GLY A 66 -5.34 15.00 -15.09
C GLY A 66 -3.85 14.95 -14.75
N PHE A 67 -3.09 15.97 -15.18
CA PHE A 67 -1.66 16.11 -14.86
C PHE A 67 -1.43 16.37 -13.36
N LEU A 68 -2.30 17.17 -12.72
CA LEU A 68 -2.27 17.40 -11.28
C LEU A 68 -2.53 16.10 -10.50
N LEU A 69 -3.53 15.31 -10.88
CA LEU A 69 -3.80 14.00 -10.27
C LEU A 69 -2.66 12.98 -10.48
N GLN A 70 -1.97 13.00 -11.62
CA GLN A 70 -0.75 12.21 -11.83
C GLN A 70 0.41 12.70 -10.96
N SER A 71 0.55 14.02 -10.79
CA SER A 71 1.58 14.59 -9.91
C SER A 71 1.34 14.30 -8.43
N GLU A 72 0.09 14.32 -7.95
CA GLU A 72 -0.31 13.89 -6.61
C GLU A 72 -0.06 12.38 -6.43
N ARG A 73 -0.46 11.55 -7.41
CA ARG A 73 -0.13 10.12 -7.43
C ARG A 73 1.39 9.87 -7.36
N ASN A 74 2.21 10.70 -8.00
CA ASN A 74 3.68 10.52 -8.04
C ASN A 74 4.46 11.16 -6.89
N LEU A 75 3.90 12.16 -6.21
CA LEU A 75 4.54 12.88 -5.11
C LEU A 75 4.19 12.30 -3.72
N GLU A 76 3.03 11.64 -3.58
CA GLU A 76 2.55 11.16 -2.27
C GLU A 76 2.40 9.66 -2.12
N MET A 77 2.46 8.89 -3.23
CA MET A 77 2.77 7.46 -3.10
C MET A 77 4.11 7.37 -2.41
N PRO A 78 4.22 6.73 -1.25
CA PRO A 78 5.49 6.65 -0.58
C PRO A 78 6.40 5.85 -1.53
N ARG A 79 7.31 6.53 -2.23
CA ARG A 79 8.50 5.94 -2.88
C ARG A 79 9.36 5.14 -1.87
N ARG A 80 8.94 5.16 -0.60
CA ARG A 80 9.31 4.24 0.47
C ARG A 80 8.06 3.47 0.91
N PRO A 81 7.58 2.45 0.17
CA PRO A 81 6.57 1.54 0.67
C PRO A 81 7.25 0.62 1.68
N SER A 82 7.61 1.19 2.82
CA SER A 82 8.22 0.59 4.01
C SER A 82 8.94 1.70 4.76
N ARG A 83 8.40 2.10 5.91
CA ARG A 83 9.31 2.03 7.05
C ARG A 83 9.83 0.59 7.10
N PRO A 84 11.13 0.35 7.39
CA PRO A 84 11.72 -0.98 7.50
C PRO A 84 10.92 -1.96 8.40
N GLY A 85 10.02 -1.43 9.23
CA GLY A 85 9.20 -2.08 10.23
C GLY A 85 8.82 -3.53 9.95
N THR A 86 7.90 -3.84 9.04
CA THR A 86 7.34 -5.21 9.00
C THR A 86 8.39 -6.31 8.76
N LYS A 87 9.43 -6.03 7.94
CA LYS A 87 10.51 -7.02 7.71
C LYS A 87 11.53 -7.02 8.84
N VAL A 88 11.78 -5.86 9.46
CA VAL A 88 12.71 -5.69 10.59
C VAL A 88 12.14 -6.31 11.88
N PHE A 89 10.85 -6.10 12.18
CA PHE A 89 10.21 -6.68 13.36
C PHE A 89 10.02 -8.19 13.26
N LEU A 90 9.66 -8.71 12.07
CA LEU A 90 9.61 -10.16 11.86
C LEU A 90 11.00 -10.79 11.88
N SER A 91 12.08 -10.06 11.53
CA SER A 91 13.43 -10.58 11.73
C SER A 91 13.86 -10.55 13.20
N MET A 92 13.42 -9.56 13.99
CA MET A 92 13.74 -9.48 15.42
C MET A 92 13.21 -10.68 16.22
N ILE A 93 12.14 -11.35 15.76
CA ILE A 93 11.69 -12.62 16.36
C ILE A 93 12.79 -13.68 16.31
N ASN A 94 13.58 -13.73 15.23
CA ASN A 94 14.69 -14.68 15.11
C ASN A 94 15.78 -14.41 16.16
N ASP A 95 16.00 -13.13 16.49
CA ASP A 95 17.04 -12.65 17.38
C ASP A 95 16.67 -12.77 18.88
N VAL A 96 15.46 -13.24 19.20
CA VAL A 96 15.06 -13.53 20.59
C VAL A 96 15.78 -14.78 21.09
N GLU A 97 16.75 -14.59 21.98
CA GLU A 97 17.55 -15.64 22.63
C GLU A 97 17.38 -15.66 24.16
N SER A 98 16.76 -14.63 24.73
CA SER A 98 16.52 -14.47 26.16
C SER A 98 15.12 -13.92 26.47
N GLN A 99 14.71 -14.03 27.74
CA GLN A 99 13.47 -13.42 28.22
C GLN A 99 13.51 -11.89 28.12
N GLN A 100 14.69 -11.27 28.22
CA GLN A 100 14.83 -9.84 28.07
C GLN A 100 14.58 -9.42 26.62
N ASP A 101 15.13 -10.15 25.64
CA ASP A 101 14.90 -9.87 24.22
C ASP A 101 13.41 -9.97 23.86
N ALA A 102 12.70 -10.95 24.43
CA ALA A 102 11.25 -11.08 24.25
C ALA A 102 10.48 -9.86 24.77
N LYS A 103 10.89 -9.29 25.91
CA LYS A 103 10.31 -8.07 26.48
C LYS A 103 10.65 -6.83 25.66
N ASP A 104 11.89 -6.74 25.17
CA ASP A 104 12.36 -5.62 24.37
C ASP A 104 11.63 -5.59 23.03
N LEU A 105 11.50 -6.75 22.36
CA LEU A 105 10.70 -6.90 21.14
C LEU A 105 9.23 -6.50 21.36
N ALA A 106 8.60 -6.97 22.44
CA ALA A 106 7.23 -6.57 22.76
C ALA A 106 7.12 -5.05 23.01
N THR A 107 8.14 -4.43 23.58
CA THR A 107 8.20 -2.98 23.82
C THR A 107 8.33 -2.20 22.51
N GLU A 108 9.22 -2.63 21.62
CA GLU A 108 9.39 -2.00 20.30
C GLU A 108 8.14 -2.12 19.43
N LEU A 109 7.48 -3.29 19.44
CA LEU A 109 6.22 -3.49 18.73
C LEU A 109 5.10 -2.61 19.28
N ASN A 110 5.01 -2.46 20.60
CA ASN A 110 4.06 -1.52 21.22
C ASN A 110 4.37 -0.06 20.86
N ALA A 111 5.64 0.31 20.71
CA ALA A 111 6.02 1.64 20.24
C ALA A 111 5.58 1.86 18.79
N LEU A 112 5.80 0.87 17.91
CA LEU A 112 5.34 0.91 16.52
C LEU A 112 3.82 1.08 16.42
N LEU A 113 3.04 0.34 17.22
CA LEU A 113 1.57 0.41 17.22
C LEU A 113 1.02 1.79 17.62
N ARG A 114 1.85 2.65 18.24
CA ARG A 114 1.49 4.02 18.61
C ARG A 114 1.87 5.03 17.53
N GLU A 115 2.66 4.63 16.54
CA GLU A 115 3.06 5.52 15.45
C GLU A 115 1.89 5.75 14.48
N GLU A 116 1.83 6.95 13.92
CA GLU A 116 0.84 7.26 12.90
C GLU A 116 1.24 6.65 11.54
N TYR A 117 0.29 5.94 10.93
CA TYR A 117 0.51 5.26 9.66
C TYR A 117 0.69 6.23 8.49
N PRO A 118 1.52 5.89 7.48
CA PRO A 118 1.67 6.66 6.25
C PRO A 118 0.35 7.04 5.57
N SER A 119 -0.63 6.14 5.49
CA SER A 119 -1.95 6.43 4.89
C SER A 119 -2.70 7.61 5.53
N LYS A 120 -2.45 7.89 6.82
CA LYS A 120 -3.02 9.02 7.56
C LYS A 120 -2.20 10.30 7.42
N LYS A 121 -0.92 10.16 7.06
CA LYS A 121 0.03 11.28 6.93
C LYS A 121 -0.06 11.98 5.57
N TYR A 122 -0.43 11.26 4.52
CA TYR A 122 -0.50 11.79 3.15
C TYR A 122 -1.97 12.07 2.75
N GLN A 123 -2.21 13.12 1.95
CA GLN A 123 -3.56 13.48 1.51
C GLN A 123 -4.00 12.63 0.32
N LEU A 124 -4.40 11.38 0.60
CA LEU A 124 -4.87 10.45 -0.44
C LEU A 124 -6.38 10.58 -0.75
N ASP A 125 -7.01 11.71 -0.40
CA ASP A 125 -8.46 11.90 -0.52
C ASP A 125 -8.95 11.97 -1.98
N SER A 126 -8.07 12.40 -2.91
CA SER A 126 -8.33 12.37 -4.35
C SER A 126 -8.18 10.97 -4.96
N THR A 127 -7.66 9.98 -4.21
CA THR A 127 -7.43 8.60 -4.66
C THR A 127 -7.97 7.55 -3.66
N PRO A 128 -9.30 7.46 -3.48
CA PRO A 128 -9.92 6.65 -2.43
C PRO A 128 -9.65 5.13 -2.55
N GLY A 129 -9.51 4.60 -3.77
CA GLY A 129 -9.15 3.19 -4.00
C GLY A 129 -7.76 2.84 -3.44
N PRO A 130 -6.69 3.52 -3.89
CA PRO A 130 -5.35 3.37 -3.33
C PRO A 130 -5.28 3.60 -1.81
N LYS A 131 -5.94 4.65 -1.30
CA LYS A 131 -6.01 4.94 0.14
C LYS A 131 -6.50 3.72 0.94
N LYS A 132 -7.65 3.18 0.55
CA LYS A 132 -8.26 2.03 1.21
C LYS A 132 -7.37 0.79 1.20
N ALA A 133 -6.72 0.48 0.07
CA ALA A 133 -5.83 -0.67 -0.03
C ALA A 133 -4.59 -0.54 0.89
N PHE A 134 -4.05 0.66 1.04
CA PHE A 134 -2.95 0.90 1.98
C PHE A 134 -3.38 0.80 3.44
N GLU A 135 -4.51 1.41 3.80
CA GLU A 135 -5.08 1.29 5.15
C GLU A 135 -5.34 -0.19 5.52
N GLU A 136 -5.85 -0.99 4.59
CA GLU A 136 -6.07 -2.43 4.80
C GLU A 136 -4.75 -3.16 5.07
N ILE A 137 -3.70 -2.91 4.27
CA ILE A 137 -2.38 -3.54 4.44
C ILE A 137 -1.70 -3.12 5.75
N GLU A 138 -1.77 -1.84 6.12
CA GLU A 138 -1.28 -1.33 7.40
C GLU A 138 -2.02 -1.96 8.59
N GLY A 139 -3.33 -2.18 8.45
CA GLY A 139 -4.14 -2.92 9.41
C GLY A 139 -3.67 -4.37 9.61
N LEU A 140 -3.09 -5.02 8.60
CA LEU A 140 -2.51 -6.37 8.77
C LEU A 140 -1.26 -6.34 9.62
N VAL A 141 -0.41 -5.33 9.42
CA VAL A 141 0.80 -5.14 10.23
C VAL A 141 0.42 -4.90 11.68
N THR A 142 -0.61 -4.08 11.91
CA THR A 142 -1.17 -3.85 13.25
C THR A 142 -1.55 -5.16 13.93
N LYS A 143 -2.41 -5.97 13.29
CA LYS A 143 -2.91 -7.24 13.83
C LYS A 143 -1.80 -8.24 14.13
N GLU A 144 -0.82 -8.34 13.25
CA GLU A 144 0.32 -9.23 13.43
C GLU A 144 1.21 -8.79 14.59
N SER A 145 1.50 -7.48 14.69
CA SER A 145 2.26 -6.91 15.80
C SER A 145 1.54 -7.10 17.14
N GLU A 146 0.22 -6.87 17.21
CA GLU A 146 -0.59 -7.14 18.39
C GLU A 146 -0.55 -8.62 18.80
N HIS A 147 -0.64 -9.53 17.84
CA HIS A 147 -0.54 -10.96 18.10
C HIS A 147 0.83 -11.33 18.69
N ILE A 148 1.93 -10.85 18.10
CA ILE A 148 3.29 -11.12 18.60
C ILE A 148 3.45 -10.58 20.02
N VAL A 149 3.03 -9.34 20.27
CA VAL A 149 3.05 -8.73 21.61
C VAL A 149 2.27 -9.60 22.59
N GLN A 150 1.07 -10.04 22.23
CA GLN A 150 0.23 -10.87 23.09
C GLN A 150 0.90 -12.21 23.43
N VAL A 151 1.46 -12.89 22.43
CA VAL A 151 2.13 -14.20 22.62
C VAL A 151 3.38 -14.07 23.50
N LEU A 152 4.14 -12.99 23.35
CA LEU A 152 5.35 -12.72 24.15
C LEU A 152 5.04 -12.22 25.56
N HIS A 153 3.95 -11.47 25.75
CA HIS A 153 3.56 -10.90 27.04
C HIS A 153 2.75 -11.88 27.91
N ASP A 154 1.79 -12.59 27.32
CA ASP A 154 0.88 -13.49 28.06
C ASP A 154 1.46 -14.92 28.17
N GLY A 155 2.53 -15.20 27.45
CA GLY A 155 3.26 -16.46 27.51
C GLY A 155 3.93 -16.66 28.87
N LYS A 156 3.41 -17.58 29.67
CA LYS A 156 4.08 -18.02 30.93
C LYS A 156 5.47 -18.63 30.68
N ASP A 157 5.70 -19.12 29.46
CA ASP A 157 6.95 -19.68 28.98
C ASP A 157 7.34 -19.00 27.66
N TRP A 158 8.25 -18.02 27.76
CA TRP A 158 8.71 -17.23 26.62
C TRP A 158 9.46 -18.10 25.59
N GLN A 159 10.11 -19.20 26.00
CA GLN A 159 10.84 -20.06 25.09
C GLN A 159 9.87 -20.80 24.17
N LYS A 160 8.80 -21.35 24.77
CA LYS A 160 7.73 -22.00 24.02
C LYS A 160 6.99 -21.02 23.12
N SER A 161 6.61 -19.85 23.63
CA SER A 161 5.95 -18.78 22.85
C SER A 161 6.78 -18.36 21.63
N THR A 162 8.08 -18.12 21.82
CA THR A 162 8.99 -17.74 20.74
C THR A 162 9.16 -18.89 19.72
N ALA A 163 9.24 -20.14 20.18
CA ALA A 163 9.33 -21.30 19.28
C ALA A 163 8.07 -21.45 18.42
N GLU A 164 6.88 -21.19 18.98
CA GLU A 164 5.61 -21.19 18.24
C GLU A 164 5.57 -20.07 17.19
N LEU A 165 6.00 -18.85 17.54
CA LEU A 165 6.11 -17.75 16.57
C LEU A 165 7.10 -18.07 15.44
N LYS A 166 8.26 -18.66 15.76
CA LYS A 166 9.30 -19.03 14.79
C LYS A 166 8.84 -20.11 13.79
N LYS A 167 7.84 -20.93 14.14
CA LYS A 167 7.35 -22.04 13.31
C LYS A 167 6.79 -21.56 11.97
N ASP A 168 5.90 -20.58 12.00
CA ASP A 168 5.23 -20.06 10.81
C ASP A 168 5.92 -18.81 10.23
N LEU A 169 6.93 -18.29 10.93
CA LEU A 169 7.67 -17.08 10.57
C LEU A 169 8.20 -17.06 9.13
N PRO A 170 8.82 -18.14 8.59
CA PRO A 170 9.30 -18.12 7.20
C PRO A 170 8.16 -17.91 6.18
N SER A 171 7.01 -18.54 6.43
CA SER A 171 5.83 -18.42 5.57
C SER A 171 5.22 -17.02 5.66
N ILE A 172 5.14 -16.47 6.87
CA ILE A 172 4.68 -15.10 7.14
C ILE A 172 5.60 -14.08 6.45
N GLN A 173 6.92 -14.22 6.60
CA GLN A 173 7.91 -13.38 5.92
C GLN A 173 7.79 -13.48 4.39
N GLY A 174 7.54 -14.67 3.86
CA GLY A 174 7.24 -14.88 2.44
C GLY A 174 5.99 -14.13 1.98
N GLY A 175 4.93 -14.14 2.78
CA GLY A 175 3.69 -13.40 2.50
C GLY A 175 3.87 -11.88 2.51
N VAL A 176 4.54 -11.35 3.55
CA VAL A 176 4.93 -9.94 3.62
C VAL A 176 5.79 -9.54 2.42
N GLY A 177 6.72 -10.41 2.02
CA GLY A 177 7.56 -10.21 0.83
C GLY A 177 6.74 -10.07 -0.46
N LYS A 178 5.71 -10.90 -0.65
CA LYS A 178 4.81 -10.83 -1.82
C LYS A 178 4.02 -9.53 -1.85
N ILE A 179 3.44 -9.11 -0.72
CA ILE A 179 2.69 -7.85 -0.61
C ILE A 179 3.62 -6.67 -0.90
N ARG A 180 4.82 -6.65 -0.31
CA ARG A 180 5.83 -5.62 -0.60
C ARG A 180 6.22 -5.58 -2.08
N GLY A 181 6.38 -6.74 -2.71
CA GLY A 181 6.63 -6.84 -4.14
C GLY A 181 5.52 -6.21 -4.98
N ALA A 182 4.26 -6.47 -4.64
CA ALA A 182 3.11 -5.86 -5.30
C ALA A 182 3.08 -4.33 -5.13
N LEU A 183 3.32 -3.83 -3.90
CA LEU A 183 3.39 -2.39 -3.61
C LEU A 183 4.54 -1.70 -4.38
N ASN A 184 5.72 -2.33 -4.44
CA ASN A 184 6.83 -1.83 -5.25
C ASN A 184 6.46 -1.76 -6.73
N ASN A 185 5.84 -2.82 -7.27
CA ASN A 185 5.41 -2.85 -8.66
C ASN A 185 4.35 -1.79 -8.96
N TYR A 186 3.43 -1.54 -8.03
CA TYR A 186 2.44 -0.47 -8.13
C TYR A 186 3.12 0.90 -8.20
N ALA A 187 4.09 1.15 -7.32
CA ALA A 187 4.84 2.40 -7.30
C ALA A 187 5.70 2.61 -8.57
N THR A 188 6.25 1.55 -9.17
CA THR A 188 7.08 1.67 -10.38
C THR A 188 6.26 1.76 -11.67
N LYS A 189 5.09 1.12 -11.75
CA LYS A 189 4.23 1.16 -12.94
C LYS A 189 3.50 2.48 -13.13
N LEU A 190 3.33 3.25 -12.05
CA LEU A 190 2.66 4.56 -12.07
C LEU A 190 3.65 5.74 -12.14
N ALA A 191 4.96 5.48 -12.00
CA ALA A 191 6.03 6.46 -12.09
C ALA A 191 6.48 6.70 -13.54
#